data_AF-A0A1Y0H2Z5-F1
#
_entry.id   AF-A0A1Y0H2Z5-F1
#
_cell.length_a   1.000
_cell.length_b   1.000
_cell.length_c   1.000
_cell.angle_alpha   90.00
_cell.angle_beta   90.00
_cell.angle_gamma   90.00
#
_symmetry.space_group_name_H-M   'P 1'
#
loop_
_entity.id
_entity.type
_entity.pdbx_description
1 polymer ?
#
loop_
_entity_poly.entity_id
_entity_poly.type
_entity_poly.pdbx_seq_one_letter_code
_entity_poly.pdbx_strand_id
1 'polypeptide(L)'
;MGIIVSLEVKSFSWSRGLLNGLLVAGIGILLGCGGGGGGVSGDSSNRAPGQCSVATGLGNVSYQTLWGSAPANASQVIQIIDADGFVLRSDSVNRNGTLSSDVTLTNLAAGVHVLKATIYNQANAAGGAIGELTQVVDLCSGGTAGTTFTATSRYGIAPTELKVVPGSGSVKEQSITQFVSTGLNGGQAVFLPVGDLRWSVVGGIGTVGATTGQFTATTVGSGEVRAASTAHSLSKSAVVDVTQRTTTQGKWTVLVYLNAANDLFSFSTLNVNQMEQVAGNPDVRFVVQWKQSKSAFGGSSFDGVRRYLVKPDTTSAIASELVQNNIRDANGNALDMGSTQTLADFIEWGKENYPADRYVLILWNHGNGWKRSTEGLTTRAFSYDDQYGTSIKSWETDAALAGNHFDIIAWDASLMQMMEVAYEVRGFADYVVGSEESPPGEGYPYHLIFDEFRDNPNASSLNLARAFVDGMQEQAQPGNLYQFRKITQSVVSSSQLNNVATSLSALADQLITHRLAIAGQIQTIRNTAQSYSPASTRVYRDIVDVCFRLEGDLTIPQSVRTAASNVRTAIAQAVVYEYSNAESPNSHGLSIDFSDTSTYATFRTDYERMKLAQDTSWNEWLGLAP
;
A
#
# COMPACT_ATOMS: atom_id res chain seq x y z
N MET A 1 -37.80 30.94 29.85
CA MET A 1 -38.88 30.62 30.79
C MET A 1 -39.21 29.16 30.61
N GLY A 2 -38.87 28.34 31.61
CA GLY A 2 -38.88 26.88 31.50
C GLY A 2 -40.21 26.25 31.86
N ILE A 3 -40.42 25.03 31.35
CA ILE A 3 -41.20 23.98 31.99
C ILE A 3 -40.40 22.69 31.81
N ILE A 4 -40.10 22.06 32.96
CA ILE A 4 -39.42 20.79 33.13
C ILE A 4 -40.47 19.69 33.06
N VAL A 5 -40.20 18.61 32.32
CA VAL A 5 -40.89 17.32 32.49
C VAL A 5 -39.82 16.22 32.54
N SER A 6 -39.77 15.56 33.69
CA SER A 6 -38.90 14.41 34.01
C SER A 6 -39.60 13.12 33.57
N LEU A 7 -38.86 12.19 32.97
CA LEU A 7 -39.33 10.83 32.65
C LEU A 7 -38.40 9.82 33.31
N GLU A 8 -38.93 9.11 34.30
CA GLU A 8 -38.32 7.98 35.01
C GLU A 8 -38.21 6.75 34.10
N VAL A 9 -37.04 6.11 34.08
CA VAL A 9 -36.83 4.78 33.50
C VAL A 9 -36.82 3.75 34.63
N LYS A 10 -37.80 2.84 34.61
CA LYS A 10 -37.92 1.70 35.52
C LYS A 10 -36.92 0.60 35.17
N SER A 11 -36.17 0.15 36.18
CA SER A 11 -35.32 -1.03 36.17
C SER A 11 -36.14 -2.33 36.28
N PHE A 12 -35.75 -3.35 35.53
CA PHE A 12 -36.31 -4.70 35.58
C PHE A 12 -35.36 -5.61 36.40
N SER A 13 -35.85 -6.18 37.50
CA SER A 13 -35.20 -7.27 38.24
C SER A 13 -35.84 -8.59 37.88
N TRP A 14 -35.05 -9.65 37.67
CA TRP A 14 -35.53 -11.03 37.69
C TRP A 14 -34.89 -11.81 38.83
N SER A 15 -35.74 -12.62 39.46
CA SER A 15 -35.57 -13.32 40.72
C SER A 15 -34.94 -14.71 40.58
N ARG A 16 -34.18 -15.03 41.62
CA ARG A 16 -33.72 -16.32 42.19
C ARG A 16 -34.38 -17.62 41.69
N GLY A 17 -33.53 -18.64 41.48
CA GLY A 17 -33.82 -20.06 41.65
C GLY A 17 -32.68 -20.75 42.43
N LEU A 18 -33.01 -21.30 43.60
CA LEU A 18 -32.14 -22.06 44.51
C LEU A 18 -32.04 -23.52 44.07
N LEU A 19 -30.88 -24.15 44.28
CA LEU A 19 -30.79 -25.58 44.60
C LEU A 19 -29.53 -25.87 45.42
N ASN A 20 -29.76 -26.46 46.60
CA ASN A 20 -28.81 -26.88 47.62
C ASN A 20 -28.04 -28.16 47.21
N GLY A 21 -26.85 -28.36 47.78
CA GLY A 21 -26.35 -29.73 47.96
C GLY A 21 -24.86 -29.89 48.29
N LEU A 22 -24.57 -29.92 49.59
CA LEU A 22 -23.50 -30.70 50.27
C LEU A 22 -22.04 -30.27 50.17
N LEU A 23 -21.61 -29.58 51.24
CA LEU A 23 -20.27 -29.62 51.81
C LEU A 23 -19.98 -31.00 52.45
N VAL A 24 -18.78 -31.54 52.20
CA VAL A 24 -18.08 -32.41 53.15
C VAL A 24 -16.72 -31.78 53.42
N ALA A 25 -16.51 -31.40 54.68
CA ALA A 25 -15.27 -30.87 55.21
C ALA A 25 -14.34 -32.04 55.62
N GLY A 26 -13.09 -31.98 55.16
CA GLY A 26 -11.98 -32.78 55.68
C GLY A 26 -10.85 -31.83 56.08
N ILE A 27 -10.76 -31.53 57.37
CA ILE A 27 -9.72 -30.71 57.99
C ILE A 27 -8.46 -31.57 58.19
N GLY A 28 -7.35 -31.16 57.60
CA GLY A 28 -5.99 -31.59 57.93
C GLY A 28 -5.09 -30.37 58.03
N ILE A 29 -4.76 -29.98 59.25
CA ILE A 29 -3.94 -28.81 59.62
C ILE A 29 -2.46 -29.13 59.43
N LEU A 30 -1.68 -28.24 58.78
CA LEU A 30 -0.30 -27.88 59.19
C LEU A 30 0.25 -26.66 58.39
N LEU A 31 0.18 -25.51 59.06
CA LEU A 31 1.06 -24.33 59.09
C LEU A 31 2.12 -24.12 57.98
N GLY A 32 2.16 -22.90 57.41
CA GLY A 32 3.43 -22.22 57.11
C GLY A 32 3.49 -21.30 55.87
N CYS A 33 3.40 -19.99 56.12
CA CYS A 33 4.03 -18.86 55.40
C CYS A 33 3.69 -18.57 53.92
N GLY A 34 3.35 -17.31 53.66
CA GLY A 34 3.11 -16.76 52.33
C GLY A 34 4.36 -16.59 51.46
N GLY A 35 4.12 -16.56 50.15
CA GLY A 35 5.01 -16.14 49.08
C GLY A 35 4.14 -16.09 47.83
N GLY A 36 3.89 -14.92 47.25
CA GLY A 36 4.81 -14.32 46.28
C GLY A 36 4.40 -14.79 44.90
N GLY A 37 3.59 -13.98 44.20
CA GLY A 37 3.06 -14.28 42.87
C GLY A 37 4.18 -14.63 41.90
N GLY A 38 4.16 -15.86 41.40
CA GLY A 38 5.09 -16.34 40.40
C GLY A 38 4.92 -15.56 39.10
N GLY A 39 5.92 -14.75 38.77
CA GLY A 39 6.13 -14.28 37.41
C GLY A 39 6.31 -15.49 36.51
N VAL A 40 5.56 -15.52 35.42
CA VAL A 40 5.66 -16.57 34.40
C VAL A 40 7.01 -16.41 33.71
N SER A 41 8.02 -17.14 34.17
CA SER A 41 9.25 -17.41 33.41
C SER A 41 8.94 -18.49 32.37
N GLY A 42 8.20 -18.13 31.34
CA GLY A 42 8.02 -18.97 30.15
C GLY A 42 9.08 -18.60 29.12
N ASP A 43 9.73 -19.60 28.54
CA ASP A 43 10.60 -19.47 27.36
C ASP A 43 9.78 -19.03 26.14
N SER A 44 9.39 -17.74 26.10
CA SER A 44 8.67 -17.11 24.99
C SER A 44 9.58 -16.69 23.84
N SER A 45 10.90 -16.85 23.98
CA SER A 45 11.93 -16.20 23.15
C SER A 45 12.22 -16.84 21.78
N ASN A 46 11.32 -17.70 21.27
CA ASN A 46 11.53 -18.44 20.01
C ASN A 46 10.73 -17.92 18.81
N ARG A 47 9.82 -16.97 19.01
CA ARG A 47 9.04 -16.37 17.91
C ARG A 47 9.92 -15.45 17.06
N ALA A 48 9.73 -15.48 15.75
CA ALA A 48 10.37 -14.49 14.87
C ALA A 48 9.77 -13.09 15.11
N PRO A 49 10.55 -12.01 14.92
CA PRO A 49 10.00 -10.66 14.88
C PRO A 49 8.78 -10.57 13.96
N GLY A 50 7.73 -9.91 14.41
CA GLY A 50 6.46 -9.78 13.68
C GLY A 50 5.46 -10.93 13.88
N GLN A 51 5.81 -12.01 14.58
CA GLN A 51 4.85 -13.11 14.85
C GLN A 51 4.04 -12.86 16.13
N CYS A 52 2.79 -12.39 16.01
CA CYS A 52 1.87 -12.22 17.12
C CYS A 52 0.40 -12.40 16.69
N SER A 53 -0.41 -13.12 17.47
CA SER A 53 -1.86 -13.14 17.30
C SER A 53 -2.50 -12.03 18.14
N VAL A 54 -3.06 -11.01 17.46
CA VAL A 54 -4.07 -10.04 17.95
C VAL A 54 -3.93 -9.60 19.42
N ALA A 55 -2.72 -9.23 19.86
CA ALA A 55 -2.55 -8.64 21.19
C ALA A 55 -2.77 -7.12 21.11
N THR A 56 -3.90 -6.64 21.60
CA THR A 56 -4.13 -5.20 21.80
C THR A 56 -3.56 -4.80 23.16
N GLY A 57 -2.43 -4.11 23.20
CA GLY A 57 -1.83 -3.66 24.46
C GLY A 57 -0.49 -2.95 24.29
N LEU A 58 -0.14 -2.11 25.26
CA LEU A 58 1.20 -1.52 25.38
C LEU A 58 2.04 -2.33 26.38
N GLY A 59 3.27 -2.61 25.99
CA GLY A 59 4.31 -3.24 26.80
C GLY A 59 5.48 -2.31 27.08
N ASN A 60 6.40 -2.77 27.92
CA ASN A 60 7.61 -2.07 28.29
C ASN A 60 8.83 -3.00 28.12
N VAL A 61 10.00 -2.42 27.93
CA VAL A 61 11.29 -3.10 28.02
C VAL A 61 12.09 -2.47 29.14
N SER A 62 12.40 -3.24 30.17
CA SER A 62 13.37 -2.87 31.20
C SER A 62 14.73 -3.43 30.82
N TYR A 63 15.65 -2.55 30.43
CA TYR A 63 16.99 -2.90 29.99
C TYR A 63 18.03 -2.47 31.02
N GLN A 64 18.82 -3.44 31.49
CA GLN A 64 19.98 -3.23 32.33
C GLN A 64 21.26 -3.49 31.52
N THR A 65 22.24 -2.61 31.63
CA THR A 65 23.60 -2.85 31.13
C THR A 65 24.59 -2.95 32.28
N LEU A 66 25.38 -4.02 32.28
CA LEU A 66 26.58 -4.17 33.10
C LEU A 66 27.78 -3.69 32.29
N TRP A 67 28.36 -2.56 32.68
CA TRP A 67 29.39 -1.87 31.88
C TRP A 67 30.72 -2.63 31.79
N GLY A 68 31.02 -3.50 32.76
CA GLY A 68 32.24 -4.31 32.78
C GLY A 68 33.50 -3.48 32.46
N SER A 69 34.23 -3.90 31.42
CA SER A 69 35.48 -3.27 30.98
C SER A 69 35.29 -2.10 30.01
N ALA A 70 34.09 -1.52 29.89
CA ALA A 70 33.86 -0.36 29.03
C ALA A 70 34.75 0.84 29.47
N PRO A 71 34.89 1.90 28.64
CA PRO A 71 35.41 3.18 29.11
C PRO A 71 34.55 3.81 30.21
N ALA A 72 35.13 4.60 31.12
CA ALA A 72 34.40 5.23 32.23
C ALA A 72 33.31 6.21 31.75
N ASN A 73 33.54 6.83 30.60
CA ASN A 73 32.62 7.78 29.96
C ASN A 73 31.84 7.14 28.80
N ALA A 74 31.77 5.81 28.70
CA ALA A 74 31.02 5.15 27.64
C ALA A 74 29.52 5.49 27.70
N SER A 75 28.83 5.28 26.58
CA SER A 75 27.37 5.34 26.52
C SER A 75 26.80 4.22 25.67
N GLN A 76 25.50 3.96 25.79
CA GLN A 76 24.78 3.03 24.94
C GLN A 76 23.56 3.72 24.35
N VAL A 77 23.25 3.37 23.10
CA VAL A 77 21.97 3.63 22.46
C VAL A 77 21.21 2.32 22.39
N ILE A 78 20.00 2.28 22.93
CA ILE A 78 19.10 1.12 22.98
C ILE A 78 17.94 1.41 22.05
N GLN A 79 17.78 0.58 21.04
CA GLN A 79 16.73 0.68 20.03
C GLN A 79 15.82 -0.54 20.11
N ILE A 80 14.50 -0.30 20.02
CA ILE A 80 13.51 -1.34 19.74
C ILE A 80 13.14 -1.19 18.27
N ILE A 81 13.34 -2.27 17.52
CA ILE A 81 13.20 -2.33 16.08
C ILE A 81 12.09 -3.33 15.75
N ASP A 82 11.18 -2.96 14.86
CA ASP A 82 10.12 -3.88 14.41
C ASP A 82 10.65 -4.94 13.42
N ALA A 83 9.76 -5.82 12.96
CA ALA A 83 10.08 -6.87 11.99
C ALA A 83 10.56 -6.34 10.63
N ASP A 84 10.37 -5.04 10.40
CA ASP A 84 10.65 -4.36 9.14
C ASP A 84 11.97 -3.59 9.19
N GLY A 85 12.66 -3.63 10.33
CA GLY A 85 13.93 -2.94 10.54
C GLY A 85 13.77 -1.49 10.97
N PHE A 86 12.55 -1.02 11.26
CA PHE A 86 12.32 0.35 11.70
C PHE A 86 12.44 0.50 13.21
N VAL A 87 13.12 1.57 13.65
CA VAL A 87 13.31 1.89 15.07
C VAL A 87 12.02 2.48 15.64
N LEU A 88 11.25 1.68 16.38
CA LEU A 88 10.05 2.10 17.10
C LEU A 88 10.38 3.05 18.26
N ARG A 89 11.47 2.77 18.99
CA ARG A 89 11.95 3.58 20.12
C ARG A 89 13.45 3.55 20.20
N SER A 90 14.02 4.67 20.62
CA SER A 90 15.45 4.82 20.88
C SER A 90 15.64 5.58 22.19
N ASP A 91 16.47 5.04 23.07
CA ASP A 91 16.90 5.69 24.29
C ASP A 91 18.42 5.63 24.42
N SER A 92 19.01 6.47 25.25
CA SER A 92 20.44 6.47 25.51
C SER A 92 20.75 6.48 27.00
N VAL A 93 21.80 5.77 27.39
CA VAL A 93 22.29 5.73 28.77
C VAL A 93 23.80 5.98 28.79
N ASN A 94 24.23 6.87 29.68
CA ASN A 94 25.64 7.15 29.92
C ASN A 94 26.12 6.35 31.12
N ARG A 95 27.35 5.82 31.04
CA ARG A 95 27.95 5.08 32.15
C ARG A 95 28.18 5.97 33.38
N ASN A 96 28.70 7.19 33.17
CA ASN A 96 29.04 8.13 34.25
C ASN A 96 29.85 7.48 35.40
N GLY A 97 30.81 6.61 35.07
CA GLY A 97 31.63 5.90 36.06
C GLY A 97 30.92 4.79 36.86
N THR A 98 29.64 4.50 36.61
CA THR A 98 28.88 3.45 37.31
C THR A 98 29.25 2.02 36.85
N LEU A 99 28.91 1.02 37.66
CA LEU A 99 29.09 -0.41 37.33
C LEU A 99 27.95 -0.95 36.46
N SER A 100 26.74 -0.44 36.67
CA SER A 100 25.54 -0.78 35.90
C SER A 100 24.65 0.44 35.69
N SER A 101 23.82 0.39 34.67
CA SER A 101 22.76 1.39 34.44
C SER A 101 21.52 0.73 33.88
N ASP A 102 20.36 1.32 34.14
CA ASP A 102 19.05 0.81 33.75
C ASP A 102 18.29 1.86 32.93
N VAL A 103 17.53 1.41 31.94
CA VAL A 103 16.59 2.23 31.18
C VAL A 103 15.30 1.45 30.95
N THR A 104 14.16 2.11 31.06
CA THR A 104 12.86 1.51 30.76
C THR A 104 12.24 2.19 29.55
N LEU A 105 12.08 1.44 28.46
CA LEU A 105 11.38 1.88 27.27
C LEU A 105 9.90 1.51 27.42
N THR A 106 9.04 2.52 27.56
CA THR A 106 7.59 2.33 27.81
C THR A 106 6.76 2.53 26.56
N ASN A 107 5.48 2.12 26.59
CA ASN A 107 4.52 2.34 25.51
C ASN A 107 4.94 1.70 24.18
N LEU A 108 5.50 0.50 24.22
CA LEU A 108 5.81 -0.30 23.03
C LEU A 108 4.57 -1.07 22.61
N ALA A 109 4.29 -1.10 21.30
CA ALA A 109 3.21 -1.94 20.79
C ALA A 109 3.47 -3.42 21.14
N ALA A 110 2.42 -4.15 21.51
CA ALA A 110 2.51 -5.60 21.64
C ALA A 110 3.02 -6.22 20.33
N GLY A 111 3.88 -7.22 20.43
CA GLY A 111 4.54 -7.83 19.28
C GLY A 111 5.89 -8.41 19.63
N VAL A 112 6.51 -9.03 18.64
CA VAL A 112 7.90 -9.52 18.73
C VAL A 112 8.79 -8.55 17.99
N HIS A 113 9.74 -7.96 18.71
CA HIS A 113 10.63 -6.90 18.26
C HIS A 113 12.10 -7.32 18.40
N VAL A 114 12.99 -6.51 17.85
CA VAL A 114 14.44 -6.64 18.03
C VAL A 114 14.93 -5.52 18.92
N LEU A 115 15.52 -5.85 20.06
CA LEU A 115 16.35 -4.93 20.83
C LEU A 115 17.73 -4.90 20.19
N LYS A 116 18.18 -3.71 19.79
CA LYS A 116 19.55 -3.44 19.38
C LYS A 116 20.18 -2.47 20.37
N ALA A 117 21.26 -2.88 21.03
CA ALA A 117 22.07 -2.00 21.87
C ALA A 117 23.42 -1.76 21.20
N THR A 118 23.78 -0.50 20.98
CA THR A 118 25.10 -0.08 20.47
C THR A 118 25.85 0.66 21.55
N ILE A 119 27.05 0.21 21.91
CA ILE A 119 27.91 0.88 22.88
C ILE A 119 28.92 1.79 22.18
N TYR A 120 29.10 2.99 22.70
CA TYR A 120 30.02 4.02 22.24
C TYR A 120 31.10 4.29 23.30
N ASN A 121 32.30 4.65 22.85
CA ASN A 121 33.43 4.89 23.76
C ASN A 121 33.37 6.23 24.51
N GLN A 122 32.44 7.12 24.14
CA GLN A 122 32.20 8.39 24.84
C GLN A 122 30.72 8.56 25.21
N ALA A 123 30.43 9.62 25.96
CA ALA A 123 29.09 9.91 26.46
C ALA A 123 28.20 10.40 25.32
N ASN A 124 26.87 10.31 25.51
CA ASN A 124 25.85 10.84 24.60
C ASN A 124 25.96 10.28 23.16
N ALA A 125 26.25 8.99 23.03
CA ALA A 125 26.47 8.32 21.75
C ALA A 125 27.57 8.96 20.89
N ALA A 126 28.51 9.68 21.51
CA ALA A 126 29.64 10.29 20.81
C ALA A 126 30.80 9.32 20.63
N GLY A 127 31.72 9.66 19.72
CA GLY A 127 32.89 8.85 19.41
C GLY A 127 32.54 7.63 18.56
N GLY A 128 33.40 6.61 18.63
CA GLY A 128 33.24 5.38 17.85
C GLY A 128 32.35 4.37 18.56
N ALA A 129 31.47 3.70 17.81
CA ALA A 129 30.80 2.50 18.29
C ALA A 129 31.85 1.40 18.52
N ILE A 130 31.83 0.75 19.68
CA ILE A 130 32.81 -0.27 20.11
C ILE A 130 32.19 -1.65 20.31
N GLY A 131 30.86 -1.77 20.18
CA GLY A 131 30.18 -3.05 20.19
C GLY A 131 28.70 -2.93 19.92
N GLU A 132 28.11 -4.04 19.50
CA GLU A 132 26.68 -4.19 19.24
C GLU A 132 26.15 -5.46 19.89
N LEU A 133 24.89 -5.41 20.31
CA LEU A 133 24.13 -6.53 20.84
C LEU A 133 22.74 -6.50 20.22
N THR A 134 22.27 -7.65 19.77
CA THR A 134 20.89 -7.83 19.29
C THR A 134 20.20 -8.93 20.06
N GLN A 135 18.93 -8.74 20.42
CA GLN A 135 18.11 -9.72 21.15
C GLN A 135 16.65 -9.63 20.73
N VAL A 136 15.96 -10.77 20.67
CA VAL A 136 14.50 -10.78 20.47
C VAL A 136 13.78 -10.39 21.74
N VAL A 137 12.84 -9.44 21.60
CA VAL A 137 11.93 -8.96 22.64
C VAL A 137 10.54 -9.46 22.30
N ASP A 138 9.97 -10.31 23.15
CA ASP A 138 8.61 -10.82 22.98
C ASP A 138 7.65 -10.12 23.95
N LEU A 139 6.77 -9.26 23.41
CA LEU A 139 5.71 -8.56 24.13
C LEU A 139 4.31 -9.12 23.80
N CYS A 140 4.20 -10.32 23.23
CA CYS A 140 2.92 -10.88 22.78
C CYS A 140 2.03 -11.42 23.91
N SER A 141 2.59 -11.77 25.07
CA SER A 141 1.87 -12.44 26.16
C SER A 141 1.06 -11.52 27.08
N GLY A 142 0.64 -10.35 26.60
CA GLY A 142 0.11 -9.26 27.41
C GLY A 142 -1.21 -8.68 26.93
N GLY A 143 -2.28 -9.48 26.86
CA GLY A 143 -3.65 -8.95 26.70
C GLY A 143 -4.11 -8.02 27.84
N THR A 144 -3.23 -7.73 28.80
CA THR A 144 -3.36 -6.70 29.83
C THR A 144 -2.22 -5.70 29.69
N ALA A 145 -2.54 -4.41 29.71
CA ALA A 145 -1.55 -3.32 29.79
C ALA A 145 -0.52 -3.60 30.90
N GLY A 146 0.78 -3.48 30.58
CA GLY A 146 1.85 -3.60 31.59
C GLY A 146 2.82 -4.78 31.45
N THR A 147 2.78 -5.56 30.37
CA THR A 147 3.82 -6.60 30.12
C THR A 147 5.18 -5.95 29.99
N THR A 148 6.13 -6.36 30.83
CA THR A 148 7.50 -5.82 30.83
C THR A 148 8.48 -6.93 30.51
N PHE A 149 9.20 -6.80 29.39
CA PHE A 149 10.33 -7.66 29.05
C PHE A 149 11.57 -7.14 29.77
N THR A 150 12.32 -8.02 30.43
CA THR A 150 13.57 -7.66 31.09
C THR A 150 14.75 -8.19 30.30
N ALA A 151 15.68 -7.30 29.97
CA ALA A 151 16.92 -7.61 29.28
C ALA A 151 18.11 -7.16 30.12
N THR A 152 19.13 -8.01 30.25
CA THR A 152 20.40 -7.64 30.89
C THR A 152 21.55 -7.94 29.95
N SER A 153 22.35 -6.92 29.65
CA SER A 153 23.55 -7.03 28.82
C SER A 153 24.83 -6.88 29.65
N ARG A 154 25.95 -7.37 29.10
CA ARG A 154 27.28 -7.16 29.68
C ARG A 154 28.32 -6.87 28.62
N TYR A 155 29.10 -5.81 28.84
CA TYR A 155 30.26 -5.48 28.00
C TYR A 155 31.56 -6.02 28.61
N GLY A 156 32.52 -6.35 27.76
CA GLY A 156 33.88 -6.73 28.17
C GLY A 156 34.09 -8.23 28.44
N ILE A 157 33.13 -9.06 28.07
CA ILE A 157 33.25 -10.52 28.14
C ILE A 157 32.99 -11.12 26.76
N ALA A 158 33.84 -12.04 26.35
CA ALA A 158 33.69 -12.75 25.09
C ALA A 158 32.47 -13.68 25.13
N PRO A 159 31.68 -13.78 24.04
CA PRO A 159 30.64 -14.79 23.92
C PRO A 159 31.25 -16.19 23.97
N THR A 160 30.52 -17.14 24.55
CA THR A 160 30.82 -18.58 24.48
C THR A 160 29.95 -19.29 23.45
N GLU A 161 28.81 -18.70 23.08
CA GLU A 161 27.89 -19.24 22.09
C GLU A 161 27.09 -18.13 21.39
N LEU A 162 26.46 -18.49 20.27
CA LEU A 162 25.43 -17.68 19.61
C LEU A 162 24.07 -18.36 19.77
N LYS A 163 23.03 -17.59 20.04
CA LYS A 163 21.63 -18.02 19.95
C LYS A 163 20.99 -17.38 18.72
N VAL A 164 20.35 -18.16 17.85
CA VAL A 164 19.59 -17.69 16.70
C VAL A 164 18.10 -17.86 16.97
N VAL A 165 17.31 -16.83 16.66
CA VAL A 165 15.85 -16.81 16.80
C VAL A 165 15.22 -16.33 15.48
N PRO A 166 14.22 -17.04 14.91
CA PRO A 166 13.74 -18.34 15.37
C PRO A 166 14.82 -19.42 15.23
N GLY A 167 14.87 -20.38 16.16
CA GLY A 167 15.87 -21.45 16.16
C GLY A 167 15.61 -22.54 15.11
N SER A 168 14.38 -22.61 14.60
CA SER A 168 13.97 -23.40 13.44
C SER A 168 12.60 -22.89 12.95
N GLY A 169 12.19 -23.25 11.75
CA GLY A 169 10.84 -22.92 11.29
C GLY A 169 10.49 -23.49 9.92
N SER A 170 9.19 -23.52 9.63
CA SER A 170 8.70 -23.75 8.27
C SER A 170 8.14 -22.45 7.72
N VAL A 171 8.56 -22.11 6.52
CA VAL A 171 8.16 -20.87 5.83
C VAL A 171 7.69 -21.21 4.43
N LYS A 172 6.83 -20.36 3.86
CA LYS A 172 6.42 -20.52 2.46
C LYS A 172 7.46 -19.90 1.55
N GLU A 173 7.62 -20.44 0.35
CA GLU A 173 8.37 -19.77 -0.70
C GLU A 173 7.91 -18.31 -0.87
N GLN A 174 8.88 -17.44 -1.15
CA GLN A 174 8.78 -15.97 -1.23
C GLN A 174 8.52 -15.23 0.08
N SER A 175 8.19 -15.93 1.17
CA SER A 175 8.02 -15.28 2.46
C SER A 175 9.34 -14.72 2.99
N ILE A 176 9.22 -13.66 3.79
CA ILE A 176 10.35 -13.05 4.47
C ILE A 176 10.24 -13.32 5.96
N THR A 177 11.34 -13.76 6.56
CA THR A 177 11.46 -14.02 8.00
C THR A 177 12.70 -13.32 8.54
N GLN A 178 12.52 -12.55 9.61
CA GLN A 178 13.64 -11.92 10.30
C GLN A 178 14.28 -12.92 11.27
N PHE A 179 15.58 -13.18 11.08
CA PHE A 179 16.39 -13.93 12.05
C PHE A 179 17.25 -12.96 12.86
N VAL A 180 17.36 -13.22 14.15
CA VAL A 180 18.14 -12.42 15.09
C VAL A 180 19.10 -13.34 15.81
N SER A 181 20.35 -12.90 15.99
CA SER A 181 21.34 -13.65 16.75
C SER A 181 21.83 -12.84 17.95
N THR A 182 22.00 -13.49 19.08
CA THR A 182 22.50 -12.91 20.32
C THR A 182 23.78 -13.64 20.74
N GLY A 183 24.85 -12.90 21.03
CA GLY A 183 26.03 -13.46 21.69
C GLY A 183 25.74 -13.70 23.17
N LEU A 184 26.02 -14.91 23.66
CA LEU A 184 25.77 -15.29 25.04
C LEU A 184 27.05 -15.74 25.74
N ASN A 185 27.17 -15.43 27.02
CA ASN A 185 28.13 -16.04 27.93
C ASN A 185 27.40 -16.48 29.21
N GLY A 186 27.31 -17.79 29.44
CA GLY A 186 26.56 -18.34 30.59
C GLY A 186 25.09 -17.92 30.61
N GLY A 187 24.45 -17.78 29.45
CA GLY A 187 23.06 -17.32 29.30
C GLY A 187 22.85 -15.80 29.36
N GLN A 188 23.88 -15.02 29.70
CA GLN A 188 23.82 -13.55 29.69
C GLN A 188 24.17 -13.00 28.31
N ALA A 189 23.39 -12.02 27.82
CA ALA A 189 23.66 -11.36 26.55
C ALA A 189 24.91 -10.48 26.64
N VAL A 190 25.82 -10.63 25.68
CA VAL A 190 27.10 -9.90 25.62
C VAL A 190 27.29 -9.17 24.29
N PHE A 191 28.06 -8.09 24.34
CA PHE A 191 28.36 -7.30 23.14
C PHE A 191 29.37 -8.02 22.24
N LEU A 192 29.09 -8.00 20.94
CA LEU A 192 30.03 -8.38 19.89
C LEU A 192 30.68 -7.12 19.33
N PRO A 193 31.86 -7.21 18.67
CA PRO A 193 32.40 -6.08 17.93
C PRO A 193 31.41 -5.58 16.86
N VAL A 194 31.44 -4.28 16.57
CA VAL A 194 30.53 -3.66 15.58
C VAL A 194 30.69 -4.35 14.23
N GLY A 195 29.57 -4.82 13.68
CA GLY A 195 29.57 -5.52 12.41
C GLY A 195 30.30 -6.87 12.41
N ASP A 196 30.54 -7.52 13.56
CA ASP A 196 31.12 -8.88 13.60
C ASP A 196 30.14 -9.97 13.17
N LEU A 197 28.85 -9.78 13.46
CA LEU A 197 27.80 -10.74 13.11
C LEU A 197 27.54 -10.74 11.59
N ARG A 198 27.59 -11.92 10.98
CA ARG A 198 27.29 -12.14 9.56
C ARG A 198 26.31 -13.29 9.37
N TRP A 199 25.41 -13.12 8.41
CA TRP A 199 24.41 -14.11 8.03
C TRP A 199 24.74 -14.78 6.70
N SER A 200 24.41 -16.07 6.60
CA SER A 200 24.53 -16.86 5.37
C SER A 200 23.41 -17.91 5.30
N VAL A 201 23.06 -18.34 4.09
CA VAL A 201 22.14 -19.45 3.86
C VAL A 201 22.91 -20.67 3.38
N VAL A 202 22.56 -21.85 3.89
CA VAL A 202 23.05 -23.16 3.44
C VAL A 202 21.87 -23.94 2.87
N GLY A 203 22.11 -24.71 1.80
CA GLY A 203 21.08 -25.55 1.18
C GLY A 203 20.32 -24.89 0.02
N GLY A 204 20.65 -23.65 -0.35
CA GLY A 204 20.07 -23.00 -1.54
C GLY A 204 18.58 -22.65 -1.42
N ILE A 205 18.04 -22.65 -0.21
CA ILE A 205 16.60 -22.44 0.06
C ILE A 205 16.14 -20.97 -0.01
N GLY A 206 17.08 -20.03 -0.14
CA GLY A 206 16.79 -18.60 -0.05
C GLY A 206 18.02 -17.71 -0.03
N THR A 207 17.79 -16.41 0.13
CA THR A 207 18.81 -15.40 0.36
C THR A 207 18.65 -14.81 1.76
N VAL A 208 19.73 -14.33 2.36
CA VAL A 208 19.68 -13.62 3.65
C VAL A 208 20.53 -12.37 3.58
N GLY A 209 20.01 -11.25 4.10
CA GLY A 209 20.80 -10.02 4.22
C GLY A 209 21.98 -10.26 5.15
N ALA A 210 23.21 -10.13 4.62
CA ALA A 210 24.44 -10.53 5.32
C ALA A 210 24.66 -9.84 6.67
N THR A 211 24.08 -8.65 6.87
CA THR A 211 24.16 -7.87 8.12
C THR A 211 22.82 -7.73 8.82
N THR A 212 21.71 -8.02 8.15
CA THR A 212 20.36 -7.77 8.68
C THR A 212 19.73 -9.04 9.23
N GLY A 213 20.06 -10.24 8.72
CA GLY A 213 19.38 -11.48 9.11
C GLY A 213 17.99 -11.64 8.51
N GLN A 214 17.60 -10.75 7.59
CA GLN A 214 16.33 -10.85 6.86
C GLN A 214 16.45 -11.95 5.80
N PHE A 215 15.78 -13.07 6.00
CA PHE A 215 15.79 -14.22 5.11
C PHE A 215 14.58 -14.18 4.16
N THR A 216 14.84 -14.31 2.87
CA THR A 216 13.82 -14.46 1.83
C THR A 216 13.87 -15.89 1.29
N ALA A 217 12.80 -16.64 1.48
CA ALA A 217 12.68 -18.00 0.95
C ALA A 217 12.51 -17.95 -0.57
N THR A 218 13.33 -18.69 -1.34
CA THR A 218 13.26 -18.66 -2.82
C THR A 218 13.15 -20.04 -3.45
N THR A 219 13.41 -21.11 -2.71
CA THR A 219 13.44 -22.45 -3.27
C THR A 219 12.96 -23.45 -2.23
N VAL A 220 11.98 -24.27 -2.63
CA VAL A 220 11.43 -25.35 -1.80
C VAL A 220 12.53 -26.34 -1.40
N GLY A 221 12.57 -26.69 -0.12
CA GLY A 221 13.55 -27.60 0.44
C GLY A 221 13.92 -27.28 1.88
N SER A 222 14.83 -28.07 2.43
CA SER A 222 15.35 -27.88 3.79
C SER A 222 16.77 -27.31 3.73
N GLY A 223 17.05 -26.33 4.58
CA GLY A 223 18.35 -25.68 4.65
C GLY A 223 18.57 -25.00 6.00
N GLU A 224 19.59 -24.15 6.07
CA GLU A 224 19.94 -23.46 7.30
C GLU A 224 20.15 -21.96 7.07
N VAL A 225 19.63 -21.14 7.98
CA VAL A 225 20.01 -19.74 8.13
C VAL A 225 21.02 -19.65 9.26
N ARG A 226 22.26 -19.27 8.94
CA ARG A 226 23.39 -19.33 9.85
C ARG A 226 23.91 -17.94 10.19
N ALA A 227 24.01 -17.67 11.49
CA ALA A 227 24.75 -16.55 12.04
C ALA A 227 26.17 -16.97 12.39
N ALA A 228 27.15 -16.13 12.08
CA ALA A 228 28.56 -16.33 12.43
C ALA A 228 29.17 -15.05 13.01
N SER A 229 30.03 -15.23 14.02
CA SER A 229 30.90 -14.20 14.60
C SER A 229 32.34 -14.59 14.26
N THR A 230 33.02 -13.73 13.48
CA THR A 230 34.38 -14.02 13.00
C THR A 230 35.39 -13.75 14.11
N ALA A 231 35.18 -12.67 14.88
CA ALA A 231 36.05 -12.28 15.99
C ALA A 231 36.13 -13.35 17.09
N HIS A 232 35.09 -14.19 17.23
CA HIS A 232 35.02 -15.22 18.27
C HIS A 232 34.99 -16.65 17.73
N SER A 233 35.06 -16.85 16.40
CA SER A 233 34.99 -18.18 15.77
C SER A 233 33.74 -18.97 16.19
N LEU A 234 32.61 -18.28 16.36
CA LEU A 234 31.33 -18.88 16.75
C LEU A 234 30.38 -18.92 15.56
N SER A 235 29.56 -19.96 15.48
CA SER A 235 28.45 -20.01 14.53
C SER A 235 27.26 -20.76 15.13
N LYS A 236 26.06 -20.39 14.69
CA LYS A 236 24.82 -21.07 15.03
C LYS A 236 23.86 -21.01 13.84
N SER A 237 23.23 -22.14 13.55
CA SER A 237 22.25 -22.29 12.48
C SER A 237 20.85 -22.46 13.05
N ALA A 238 19.87 -21.93 12.32
CA ALA A 238 18.47 -22.32 12.42
C ALA A 238 18.07 -23.16 11.21
N VAL A 239 17.42 -24.29 11.46
CA VAL A 239 16.91 -25.17 10.39
C VAL A 239 15.64 -24.57 9.82
N VAL A 240 15.56 -24.41 8.51
CA VAL A 240 14.42 -23.81 7.82
C VAL A 240 13.92 -24.75 6.73
N ASP A 241 12.63 -25.07 6.80
CA ASP A 241 11.92 -25.82 5.77
C ASP A 241 11.09 -24.85 4.92
N VAL A 242 11.55 -24.62 3.69
CA VAL A 242 10.79 -23.85 2.70
C VAL A 242 9.80 -24.78 2.02
N THR A 243 8.53 -24.47 2.19
CA THR A 243 7.41 -25.18 1.58
C THR A 243 6.90 -24.43 0.37
N GLN A 244 6.39 -25.17 -0.62
CA GLN A 244 5.82 -24.56 -1.81
C GLN A 244 4.65 -23.66 -1.42
N ARG A 245 4.64 -22.43 -1.96
CA ARG A 245 3.42 -21.63 -1.93
C ARG A 245 2.43 -22.27 -2.90
N THR A 246 1.47 -23.01 -2.35
CA THR A 246 0.38 -23.57 -3.16
C THR A 246 -0.70 -22.50 -3.28
N THR A 247 -0.75 -21.82 -4.41
CA THR A 247 -1.92 -21.05 -4.82
C THR A 247 -2.68 -21.86 -5.84
N THR A 248 -3.93 -22.20 -5.52
CA THR A 248 -4.83 -22.73 -6.55
C THR A 248 -5.16 -21.60 -7.52
N GLN A 249 -5.38 -21.93 -8.79
CA GLN A 249 -5.95 -20.97 -9.73
C GLN A 249 -7.31 -20.51 -9.19
N GLY A 250 -7.46 -19.20 -9.02
CA GLY A 250 -8.71 -18.58 -8.57
C GLY A 250 -9.59 -18.18 -9.74
N LYS A 251 -10.81 -17.70 -9.46
CA LYS A 251 -11.61 -17.06 -10.51
C LYS A 251 -11.12 -15.66 -10.78
N TRP A 252 -10.85 -14.91 -9.72
CA TRP A 252 -10.40 -13.52 -9.79
C TRP A 252 -9.13 -13.30 -8.97
N THR A 253 -8.14 -12.70 -9.60
CA THR A 253 -7.03 -12.03 -8.92
C THR A 253 -7.12 -10.53 -9.19
N VAL A 254 -7.28 -9.75 -8.13
CA VAL A 254 -7.25 -8.29 -8.14
C VAL A 254 -5.83 -7.86 -7.76
N LEU A 255 -5.08 -7.35 -8.73
CA LEU A 255 -3.75 -6.77 -8.53
C LEU A 255 -3.90 -5.29 -8.21
N VAL A 256 -3.44 -4.87 -7.02
CA VAL A 256 -3.52 -3.47 -6.58
C VAL A 256 -2.12 -2.89 -6.45
N TYR A 257 -1.79 -1.94 -7.33
CA TYR A 257 -0.53 -1.22 -7.31
C TYR A 257 -0.72 0.08 -6.51
N LEU A 258 -0.42 -0.02 -5.22
CA LEU A 258 -0.73 0.98 -4.19
C LEU A 258 0.50 1.82 -3.86
N ASN A 259 0.85 2.77 -4.73
CA ASN A 259 1.99 3.63 -4.50
C ASN A 259 1.63 4.79 -3.57
N ALA A 260 1.99 4.71 -2.29
CA ALA A 260 1.71 5.72 -1.27
C ALA A 260 2.99 6.44 -0.78
N ALA A 261 4.02 6.53 -1.62
CA ALA A 261 5.17 7.40 -1.39
C ALA A 261 4.87 8.86 -1.79
N ASN A 262 3.71 9.38 -1.39
CA ASN A 262 3.21 10.73 -1.65
C ASN A 262 2.24 11.14 -0.52
N ASP A 263 1.64 12.32 -0.62
CA ASP A 263 0.73 12.88 0.39
C ASP A 263 -0.61 12.15 0.54
N LEU A 264 -0.92 11.15 -0.30
CA LEU A 264 -2.07 10.27 -0.13
C LEU A 264 -1.79 9.10 0.85
N PHE A 265 -0.58 8.97 1.40
CA PHE A 265 -0.17 7.81 2.20
C PHE A 265 -1.16 7.39 3.30
N SER A 266 -1.85 8.33 3.92
CA SER A 266 -2.83 8.07 4.99
C SER A 266 -4.04 7.25 4.52
N PHE A 267 -4.43 7.37 3.25
CA PHE A 267 -5.56 6.66 2.66
C PHE A 267 -5.21 5.23 2.25
N SER A 268 -3.94 4.95 1.98
CA SER A 268 -3.51 3.61 1.58
C SER A 268 -3.84 2.52 2.62
N THR A 269 -3.73 2.83 3.91
CA THR A 269 -4.15 1.91 4.99
C THR A 269 -5.67 1.71 5.01
N LEU A 270 -6.45 2.77 4.77
CA LEU A 270 -7.90 2.69 4.66
C LEU A 270 -8.30 1.73 3.54
N ASN A 271 -7.70 1.85 2.36
CA ASN A 271 -8.06 1.02 1.22
C ASN A 271 -7.70 -0.46 1.44
N VAL A 272 -6.57 -0.76 2.11
CA VAL A 272 -6.26 -2.15 2.49
C VAL A 272 -7.27 -2.69 3.50
N ASN A 273 -7.63 -1.95 4.54
CA ASN A 273 -8.68 -2.36 5.49
C ASN A 273 -10.04 -2.56 4.82
N GLN A 274 -10.38 -1.78 3.79
CA GLN A 274 -11.61 -1.97 3.01
C GLN A 274 -11.56 -3.25 2.16
N MET A 275 -10.40 -3.60 1.59
CA MET A 275 -10.22 -4.89 0.91
C MET A 275 -10.31 -6.07 1.88
N GLU A 276 -9.76 -5.94 3.10
CA GLU A 276 -9.83 -6.97 4.14
C GLU A 276 -11.28 -7.32 4.53
N GLN A 277 -12.18 -6.33 4.54
CA GLN A 277 -13.61 -6.54 4.86
C GLN A 277 -14.33 -7.48 3.87
N VAL A 278 -13.82 -7.62 2.65
CA VAL A 278 -14.47 -8.37 1.55
C VAL A 278 -13.64 -9.53 1.02
N ALA A 279 -12.45 -9.77 1.57
CA ALA A 279 -11.54 -10.85 1.19
C ALA A 279 -11.99 -12.26 1.66
N GLY A 280 -13.26 -12.42 2.05
CA GLY A 280 -13.84 -13.65 2.61
C GLY A 280 -14.15 -14.78 1.62
N ASN A 281 -14.12 -14.50 0.31
CA ASN A 281 -14.42 -15.49 -0.72
C ASN A 281 -13.14 -16.02 -1.38
N PRO A 282 -12.84 -17.34 -1.33
CA PRO A 282 -11.63 -17.90 -1.96
C PRO A 282 -11.58 -17.79 -3.50
N ASP A 283 -12.71 -17.55 -4.17
CA ASP A 283 -12.78 -17.30 -5.61
C ASP A 283 -12.21 -15.93 -6.01
N VAL A 284 -12.12 -14.98 -5.07
CA VAL A 284 -11.65 -13.61 -5.29
C VAL A 284 -10.52 -13.30 -4.32
N ARG A 285 -9.35 -12.94 -4.83
CA ARG A 285 -8.20 -12.55 -3.99
C ARG A 285 -7.66 -11.19 -4.37
N PHE A 286 -7.16 -10.47 -3.39
CA PHE A 286 -6.41 -9.23 -3.61
C PHE A 286 -4.94 -9.47 -3.34
N VAL A 287 -4.12 -9.05 -4.28
CA VAL A 287 -2.66 -9.04 -4.18
C VAL A 287 -2.23 -7.60 -4.31
N VAL A 288 -1.58 -7.07 -3.27
CA VAL A 288 -1.27 -5.64 -3.18
C VAL A 288 0.23 -5.47 -3.18
N GLN A 289 0.79 -4.66 -4.09
CA GLN A 289 2.13 -4.11 -3.93
C GLN A 289 1.99 -2.68 -3.42
N TRP A 290 2.50 -2.44 -2.21
CA TRP A 290 2.25 -1.24 -1.45
C TRP A 290 3.56 -0.57 -1.04
N LYS A 291 3.72 0.71 -1.38
CA LYS A 291 4.83 1.53 -0.91
C LYS A 291 4.36 2.60 0.06
N GLN A 292 5.15 2.81 1.11
CA GLN A 292 5.12 4.02 1.93
C GLN A 292 6.55 4.54 2.13
N SER A 293 6.69 5.82 2.49
CA SER A 293 7.98 6.47 2.69
C SER A 293 7.95 7.31 3.95
N LYS A 294 8.64 6.87 5.01
CA LYS A 294 8.75 7.63 6.27
C LYS A 294 9.64 8.86 6.10
N SER A 295 10.62 8.82 5.19
CA SER A 295 11.49 9.96 4.92
C SER A 295 10.76 11.10 4.21
N ALA A 296 9.83 10.77 3.31
CA ALA A 296 9.01 11.78 2.64
C ALA A 296 7.78 12.16 3.49
N PHE A 297 7.19 11.19 4.20
CA PHE A 297 5.96 11.36 4.98
C PHE A 297 6.07 10.65 6.33
N GLY A 298 6.46 11.39 7.37
CA GLY A 298 6.74 10.83 8.71
C GLY A 298 5.57 10.14 9.41
N GLY A 299 4.33 10.34 8.93
CA GLY A 299 3.14 9.62 9.41
C GLY A 299 2.96 8.22 8.81
N SER A 300 3.81 7.82 7.86
CA SER A 300 3.75 6.50 7.24
C SER A 300 3.88 5.38 8.27
N SER A 301 3.02 4.37 8.16
CA SER A 301 3.02 3.18 9.02
C SER A 301 4.26 2.31 8.81
N PHE A 302 4.80 2.28 7.59
CA PHE A 302 6.04 1.59 7.25
C PHE A 302 6.89 2.36 6.23
N ASP A 303 8.06 1.81 5.90
CA ASP A 303 8.98 2.38 4.93
C ASP A 303 9.39 1.33 3.90
N GLY A 304 9.47 1.72 2.62
CA GLY A 304 9.81 0.84 1.50
C GLY A 304 8.60 0.20 0.82
N VAL A 305 8.85 -0.86 0.04
CA VAL A 305 7.82 -1.56 -0.75
C VAL A 305 7.55 -2.95 -0.19
N ARG A 306 6.28 -3.32 -0.10
CA ARG A 306 5.79 -4.60 0.39
C ARG A 306 4.82 -5.23 -0.58
N ARG A 307 4.68 -6.54 -0.52
CA ARG A 307 3.58 -7.27 -1.15
C ARG A 307 2.75 -7.98 -0.11
N TYR A 308 1.44 -7.92 -0.26
CA TYR A 308 0.47 -8.56 0.62
C TYR A 308 -0.49 -9.45 -0.17
N LEU A 309 -0.88 -10.56 0.45
CA LEU A 309 -2.08 -11.30 0.08
C LEU A 309 -3.13 -10.95 1.12
N VAL A 310 -4.17 -10.23 0.69
CA VAL A 310 -5.19 -9.72 1.61
C VAL A 310 -5.96 -10.86 2.25
N LYS A 311 -6.22 -10.74 3.56
CA LYS A 311 -6.98 -11.72 4.34
C LYS A 311 -8.21 -11.07 4.96
N PRO A 312 -9.27 -11.85 5.25
CA PRO A 312 -10.44 -11.34 5.94
C PRO A 312 -10.05 -10.70 7.28
N ASP A 313 -10.39 -9.44 7.46
CA ASP A 313 -10.28 -8.73 8.73
C ASP A 313 -11.28 -7.58 8.79
N THR A 314 -11.68 -7.21 10.01
CA THR A 314 -12.60 -6.11 10.26
C THR A 314 -12.07 -5.13 11.32
N THR A 315 -10.82 -5.29 11.73
CA THR A 315 -10.16 -4.38 12.67
C THR A 315 -9.56 -3.20 11.91
N SER A 316 -8.95 -2.27 12.63
CA SER A 316 -8.21 -1.16 12.01
C SER A 316 -6.75 -1.49 11.70
N ALA A 317 -6.25 -2.64 12.15
CA ALA A 317 -4.88 -3.07 11.95
C ALA A 317 -4.78 -3.98 10.73
N ILE A 318 -3.77 -3.78 9.89
CA ILE A 318 -3.52 -4.65 8.73
C ILE A 318 -3.20 -6.06 9.22
N ALA A 319 -4.12 -7.00 8.98
CA ALA A 319 -3.99 -8.41 9.34
C ALA A 319 -3.66 -9.31 8.12
N SER A 320 -3.56 -8.70 6.93
CA SER A 320 -3.17 -9.35 5.69
C SER A 320 -1.82 -10.06 5.74
N GLU A 321 -1.69 -11.15 4.97
CA GLU A 321 -0.46 -11.94 4.89
C GLU A 321 0.64 -11.11 4.20
N LEU A 322 1.67 -10.72 4.95
CA LEU A 322 2.88 -10.11 4.39
C LEU A 322 3.63 -11.16 3.56
N VAL A 323 3.62 -10.97 2.24
CA VAL A 323 4.22 -11.87 1.27
C VAL A 323 5.70 -11.56 1.09
N GLN A 324 6.00 -10.33 0.71
CA GLN A 324 7.37 -9.84 0.56
C GLN A 324 7.49 -8.50 1.27
N ASN A 325 8.57 -8.32 2.00
CA ASN A 325 8.83 -7.12 2.78
C ASN A 325 10.04 -6.36 2.23
N ASN A 326 10.00 -5.04 2.36
CA ASN A 326 11.11 -4.14 2.10
C ASN A 326 11.85 -4.42 0.78
N ILE A 327 11.10 -4.64 -0.30
CA ILE A 327 11.61 -5.02 -1.62
C ILE A 327 12.58 -3.93 -2.10
N ARG A 328 13.72 -4.38 -2.64
CA ARG A 328 14.83 -3.55 -3.10
C ARG A 328 15.12 -3.81 -4.58
N ASP A 329 15.70 -2.80 -5.25
CA ASP A 329 16.29 -2.98 -6.58
C ASP A 329 17.60 -3.79 -6.51
N ALA A 330 18.20 -4.07 -7.67
CA ALA A 330 19.46 -4.81 -7.76
C ALA A 330 20.66 -4.13 -7.05
N ASN A 331 20.55 -2.83 -6.74
CA ASN A 331 21.57 -2.05 -6.05
C ASN A 331 21.30 -1.94 -4.54
N GLY A 332 20.21 -2.53 -4.04
CA GLY A 332 19.82 -2.47 -2.63
C GLY A 332 19.07 -1.18 -2.24
N ASN A 333 18.60 -0.38 -3.19
CA ASN A 333 17.78 0.81 -2.93
C ASN A 333 16.30 0.43 -2.80
N ALA A 334 15.50 1.25 -2.10
CA ALA A 334 14.06 1.09 -2.09
C ALA A 334 13.51 1.08 -3.54
N LEU A 335 12.50 0.26 -3.79
CA LEU A 335 11.95 0.15 -5.14
C LEU A 335 11.19 1.44 -5.50
N ASP A 336 11.41 1.94 -6.71
CA ASP A 336 10.72 3.11 -7.27
C ASP A 336 9.38 2.67 -7.90
N MET A 337 8.26 3.01 -7.27
CA MET A 337 6.93 2.67 -7.79
C MET A 337 6.41 3.68 -8.83
N GLY A 338 7.15 4.75 -9.11
CA GLY A 338 6.96 5.63 -10.27
C GLY A 338 7.63 5.13 -11.55
N SER A 339 8.24 3.95 -11.54
CA SER A 339 8.86 3.29 -12.70
C SER A 339 7.90 2.30 -13.37
N THR A 340 7.90 2.28 -14.71
CA THR A 340 7.15 1.29 -15.51
C THR A 340 7.65 -0.13 -15.28
N GLN A 341 8.95 -0.32 -15.07
CA GLN A 341 9.52 -1.64 -14.81
C GLN A 341 8.97 -2.24 -13.51
N THR A 342 8.86 -1.43 -12.46
CA THR A 342 8.31 -1.88 -11.17
C THR A 342 6.86 -2.33 -11.28
N LEU A 343 6.07 -1.68 -12.15
CA LEU A 343 4.70 -2.12 -12.44
C LEU A 343 4.69 -3.43 -13.25
N ALA A 344 5.53 -3.54 -14.29
CA ALA A 344 5.66 -4.77 -15.07
C ALA A 344 6.06 -5.97 -14.18
N ASP A 345 7.09 -5.79 -13.35
CA ASP A 345 7.59 -6.80 -12.41
C ASP A 345 6.51 -7.23 -11.40
N PHE A 346 5.62 -6.30 -11.00
CA PHE A 346 4.50 -6.62 -10.14
C PHE A 346 3.42 -7.42 -10.86
N ILE A 347 3.08 -7.06 -12.09
CA ILE A 347 2.08 -7.75 -12.90
C ILE A 347 2.53 -9.18 -13.17
N GLU A 348 3.76 -9.35 -13.69
CA GLU A 348 4.31 -10.67 -14.01
C GLU A 348 4.36 -11.56 -12.76
N TRP A 349 4.95 -11.03 -11.68
CA TRP A 349 5.01 -11.74 -10.41
C TRP A 349 3.61 -12.08 -9.87
N GLY A 350 2.67 -11.14 -9.95
CA GLY A 350 1.31 -11.31 -9.46
C GLY A 350 0.57 -12.42 -10.20
N LYS A 351 0.67 -12.46 -11.53
CA LYS A 351 -0.01 -13.48 -12.35
C LYS A 351 0.65 -14.85 -12.24
N GLU A 352 1.98 -14.89 -12.13
CA GLU A 352 2.73 -16.14 -11.91
C GLU A 352 2.37 -16.78 -10.56
N ASN A 353 2.31 -15.97 -9.49
CA ASN A 353 2.15 -16.48 -8.13
C ASN A 353 0.70 -16.57 -7.67
N TYR A 354 -0.21 -15.85 -8.33
CA TYR A 354 -1.63 -15.83 -8.04
C TYR A 354 -2.44 -16.00 -9.33
N PRO A 355 -2.30 -17.15 -10.01
CA PRO A 355 -3.02 -17.41 -11.25
C PRO A 355 -4.53 -17.35 -11.03
N ALA A 356 -5.24 -16.79 -12.00
CA ALA A 356 -6.70 -16.73 -12.01
C ALA A 356 -7.26 -16.80 -13.43
N ASP A 357 -8.54 -17.15 -13.54
CA ASP A 357 -9.27 -17.12 -14.82
C ASP A 357 -9.42 -15.69 -15.34
N ARG A 358 -9.61 -14.74 -14.43
CA ARG A 358 -9.88 -13.33 -14.71
C ARG A 358 -9.08 -12.40 -13.81
N TYR A 359 -8.73 -11.23 -14.35
CA TYR A 359 -7.86 -10.29 -13.66
C TYR A 359 -8.41 -8.88 -13.65
N VAL A 360 -8.26 -8.23 -12.49
CA VAL A 360 -8.41 -6.78 -12.34
C VAL A 360 -7.04 -6.20 -12.02
N LEU A 361 -6.65 -5.11 -12.69
CA LEU A 361 -5.51 -4.29 -12.30
C LEU A 361 -6.01 -2.94 -11.82
N ILE A 362 -5.69 -2.58 -10.59
CA ILE A 362 -6.00 -1.28 -9.99
C ILE A 362 -4.72 -0.48 -9.84
N LEU A 363 -4.71 0.72 -10.43
CA LEU A 363 -3.61 1.66 -10.37
C LEU A 363 -4.02 2.81 -9.44
N TRP A 364 -3.56 2.74 -8.19
CA TRP A 364 -3.90 3.69 -7.14
C TRP A 364 -2.80 4.72 -6.95
N ASN A 365 -3.14 6.00 -7.09
CA ASN A 365 -2.29 7.15 -6.77
C ASN A 365 -3.02 8.48 -7.09
N HIS A 366 -2.28 9.60 -7.11
CA HIS A 366 -2.57 10.74 -7.96
C HIS A 366 -2.58 10.38 -9.45
N GLY A 367 -3.30 11.20 -10.21
CA GLY A 367 -3.32 11.18 -11.67
C GLY A 367 -3.41 12.59 -12.25
N ASN A 368 -3.10 12.70 -13.53
CA ASN A 368 -3.18 13.95 -14.28
C ASN A 368 -3.59 13.73 -15.75
N GLY A 369 -4.28 12.62 -15.99
CA GLY A 369 -4.60 12.15 -17.34
C GLY A 369 -3.32 11.85 -18.11
N TRP A 370 -3.18 12.45 -19.29
CA TRP A 370 -2.00 12.25 -20.14
C TRP A 370 -0.85 13.24 -19.84
N LYS A 371 -1.13 14.39 -19.20
CA LYS A 371 -0.13 15.44 -18.98
C LYS A 371 0.93 15.04 -17.97
N ARG A 372 2.09 15.71 -18.11
CA ARG A 372 3.19 15.67 -17.14
C ARG A 372 3.01 16.58 -15.93
N SER A 373 2.12 17.57 -15.85
CA SER A 373 1.84 18.31 -14.60
C SER A 373 0.72 19.31 -14.86
N THR A 374 0.12 19.88 -13.81
CA THR A 374 -0.60 21.16 -13.87
C THR A 374 0.20 22.35 -13.36
N GLU A 375 1.33 22.11 -12.68
CA GLU A 375 2.08 23.11 -11.92
C GLU A 375 3.58 22.88 -12.06
N GLY A 376 4.22 23.56 -13.04
CA GLY A 376 5.60 24.09 -13.00
C GLY A 376 6.80 23.20 -12.64
N LEU A 377 6.63 21.95 -12.23
CA LEU A 377 7.70 21.03 -11.89
C LEU A 377 7.84 19.99 -13.00
N THR A 378 9.09 19.77 -13.40
CA THR A 378 9.49 18.85 -14.45
C THR A 378 9.25 17.40 -14.02
N THR A 379 8.10 16.83 -14.45
CA THR A 379 7.63 15.41 -14.54
C THR A 379 6.17 15.30 -14.07
N ARG A 380 5.35 14.28 -14.48
CA ARG A 380 4.09 13.71 -13.84
C ARG A 380 2.73 13.57 -14.64
N ALA A 381 2.35 12.55 -15.43
CA ALA A 381 2.22 11.08 -15.21
C ALA A 381 1.14 10.61 -14.19
N PHE A 382 1.02 9.31 -13.96
CA PHE A 382 0.32 8.69 -12.81
C PHE A 382 1.33 7.94 -11.91
N SER A 383 0.89 7.38 -10.77
CA SER A 383 1.76 6.65 -9.83
C SER A 383 2.97 7.46 -9.36
N TYR A 384 2.72 8.54 -8.64
CA TYR A 384 3.71 9.47 -8.15
C TYR A 384 4.48 8.90 -6.97
N ASP A 385 5.80 8.89 -7.09
CA ASP A 385 6.73 8.47 -6.04
C ASP A 385 7.61 9.65 -5.65
N ASP A 386 7.16 10.43 -4.66
CA ASP A 386 7.84 11.65 -4.23
C ASP A 386 9.16 11.37 -3.49
N GLN A 387 9.41 10.12 -3.07
CA GLN A 387 10.73 9.72 -2.57
C GLN A 387 11.80 9.80 -3.69
N TYR A 388 11.41 9.48 -4.92
CA TYR A 388 12.29 9.49 -6.09
C TYR A 388 12.05 10.66 -7.04
N GLY A 389 10.93 11.38 -6.90
CA GLY A 389 10.50 12.41 -7.84
C GLY A 389 10.07 11.85 -9.19
N THR A 390 9.65 10.59 -9.24
CA THR A 390 9.32 9.83 -10.45
C THR A 390 7.81 9.57 -10.55
N SER A 391 7.39 9.10 -11.72
CA SER A 391 5.98 8.85 -12.06
C SER A 391 5.88 8.19 -13.45
N ILE A 392 4.86 7.34 -13.65
CA ILE A 392 4.66 6.57 -14.88
C ILE A 392 3.89 7.41 -15.91
N LYS A 393 4.52 7.69 -17.06
CA LYS A 393 3.87 8.49 -18.11
C LYS A 393 2.83 7.65 -18.84
N SER A 394 1.70 8.25 -19.18
CA SER A 394 0.56 7.50 -19.73
C SER A 394 0.90 6.81 -21.06
N TRP A 395 1.74 7.44 -21.91
CA TRP A 395 2.30 6.83 -23.13
C TRP A 395 3.35 5.72 -22.90
N GLU A 396 3.72 5.43 -21.65
CA GLU A 396 4.67 4.34 -21.29
C GLU A 396 3.93 3.16 -20.65
N THR A 397 2.59 3.26 -20.50
CA THR A 397 1.77 2.25 -19.84
C THR A 397 1.80 0.92 -20.61
N ASP A 398 1.83 0.96 -21.94
CA ASP A 398 1.85 -0.23 -22.77
C ASP A 398 3.09 -1.12 -22.54
N ALA A 399 4.25 -0.52 -22.28
CA ALA A 399 5.47 -1.23 -21.94
C ALA A 399 5.31 -1.99 -20.62
N ALA A 400 4.58 -1.44 -19.65
CA ALA A 400 4.31 -2.12 -18.38
C ALA A 400 3.24 -3.23 -18.50
N LEU A 401 2.36 -3.14 -19.49
CA LEU A 401 1.27 -4.10 -19.72
C LEU A 401 1.59 -5.15 -20.80
N ALA A 402 2.75 -5.05 -21.46
CA ALA A 402 3.13 -5.90 -22.58
C ALA A 402 3.00 -7.39 -22.23
N GLY A 403 2.44 -8.17 -23.16
CA GLY A 403 2.21 -9.61 -22.99
C GLY A 403 1.09 -9.98 -22.02
N ASN A 404 0.37 -9.01 -21.45
CA ASN A 404 -0.69 -9.24 -20.50
C ASN A 404 -2.06 -8.81 -21.03
N HIS A 405 -3.10 -9.46 -20.50
CA HIS A 405 -4.49 -9.08 -20.70
C HIS A 405 -5.20 -9.08 -19.34
N PHE A 406 -6.16 -8.17 -19.18
CA PHE A 406 -6.99 -7.97 -18.00
C PHE A 406 -8.46 -7.90 -18.41
N ASP A 407 -9.35 -8.36 -17.56
CA ASP A 407 -10.78 -8.10 -17.76
C ASP A 407 -11.08 -6.62 -17.48
N ILE A 408 -10.44 -6.08 -16.45
CA ILE A 408 -10.67 -4.71 -15.97
C ILE A 408 -9.33 -4.06 -15.63
N ILE A 409 -9.05 -2.91 -16.23
CA ILE A 409 -8.05 -1.96 -15.70
C ILE A 409 -8.81 -0.79 -15.10
N ALA A 410 -8.60 -0.55 -13.81
CA ALA A 410 -9.26 0.50 -13.06
C ALA A 410 -8.24 1.51 -12.52
N TRP A 411 -8.53 2.79 -12.73
CA TRP A 411 -7.72 3.89 -12.25
C TRP A 411 -8.34 4.47 -10.98
N ASP A 412 -7.73 4.18 -9.84
CA ASP A 412 -8.03 4.87 -8.58
C ASP A 412 -7.12 6.11 -8.49
N ALA A 413 -7.33 7.01 -9.44
CA ALA A 413 -6.48 8.18 -9.68
C ALA A 413 -7.22 9.26 -10.48
N SER A 414 -6.85 10.52 -10.25
CA SER A 414 -7.49 11.68 -10.87
C SER A 414 -7.37 11.73 -12.39
N LEU A 415 -8.47 12.05 -13.07
CA LEU A 415 -8.50 12.41 -14.50
C LEU A 415 -8.04 11.32 -15.46
N MET A 416 -8.09 10.06 -15.04
CA MET A 416 -7.58 8.95 -15.86
C MET A 416 -8.61 8.43 -16.85
N GLN A 417 -9.88 8.83 -16.75
CA GLN A 417 -10.92 8.53 -17.74
C GLN A 417 -10.92 9.52 -18.90
N MET A 418 -9.74 9.67 -19.51
CA MET A 418 -9.53 10.43 -20.73
C MET A 418 -9.45 9.50 -21.93
N MET A 419 -9.90 9.96 -23.10
CA MET A 419 -9.75 9.21 -24.35
C MET A 419 -8.28 8.90 -24.64
N GLU A 420 -7.37 9.86 -24.39
CA GLU A 420 -5.93 9.66 -24.54
C GLU A 420 -5.42 8.49 -23.69
N VAL A 421 -5.86 8.40 -22.44
CA VAL A 421 -5.40 7.38 -21.49
C VAL A 421 -6.05 6.02 -21.77
N ALA A 422 -7.37 5.98 -21.96
CA ALA A 422 -8.10 4.76 -22.28
C ALA A 422 -7.57 4.11 -23.58
N TYR A 423 -7.23 4.93 -24.58
CA TYR A 423 -6.70 4.45 -25.84
C TYR A 423 -5.32 3.79 -25.70
N GLU A 424 -4.46 4.20 -24.75
CA GLU A 424 -3.17 3.54 -24.50
C GLU A 424 -3.31 2.10 -24.04
N VAL A 425 -4.33 1.83 -23.23
CA VAL A 425 -4.56 0.52 -22.60
C VAL A 425 -5.57 -0.36 -23.35
N ARG A 426 -6.16 0.14 -24.45
CA ARG A 426 -7.25 -0.52 -25.20
C ARG A 426 -6.96 -1.95 -25.67
N GLY A 427 -5.69 -2.28 -25.88
CA GLY A 427 -5.25 -3.61 -26.31
C GLY A 427 -4.98 -4.60 -25.17
N PHE A 428 -5.08 -4.15 -23.92
CA PHE A 428 -4.67 -4.91 -22.73
C PHE A 428 -5.82 -5.16 -21.75
N ALA A 429 -7.01 -4.58 -21.99
CA ALA A 429 -8.16 -4.73 -21.11
C ALA A 429 -9.47 -4.91 -21.89
N ASP A 430 -10.44 -5.67 -21.38
CA ASP A 430 -11.81 -5.67 -21.92
C ASP A 430 -12.55 -4.37 -21.55
N TYR A 431 -12.39 -3.92 -20.30
CA TYR A 431 -12.99 -2.71 -19.77
C TYR A 431 -11.97 -1.80 -19.08
N VAL A 432 -12.10 -0.49 -19.31
CA VAL A 432 -11.33 0.57 -18.65
C VAL A 432 -12.25 1.35 -17.74
N VAL A 433 -11.85 1.49 -16.49
CA VAL A 433 -12.66 2.11 -15.43
C VAL A 433 -11.89 3.27 -14.81
N GLY A 434 -12.56 4.39 -14.59
CA GLY A 434 -11.92 5.59 -14.04
C GLY A 434 -12.87 6.78 -13.93
N SER A 435 -12.32 7.89 -13.46
CA SER A 435 -12.99 9.18 -13.30
C SER A 435 -12.45 10.22 -14.29
N GLU A 436 -13.35 11.02 -14.86
CA GLU A 436 -12.99 12.18 -15.67
C GLU A 436 -12.55 13.35 -14.79
N GLU A 437 -13.06 13.41 -13.55
CA GLU A 437 -12.71 14.36 -12.51
C GLU A 437 -11.63 13.79 -11.57
N SER A 438 -11.06 14.66 -10.73
CA SER A 438 -10.26 14.28 -9.58
C SER A 438 -11.18 13.71 -8.48
N PRO A 439 -11.12 12.41 -8.16
CA PRO A 439 -11.90 11.83 -7.08
C PRO A 439 -11.39 12.33 -5.72
N PRO A 440 -12.14 12.08 -4.63
CA PRO A 440 -11.68 12.29 -3.26
C PRO A 440 -10.38 11.52 -2.96
N GLY A 441 -9.57 12.01 -2.03
CA GLY A 441 -8.27 11.40 -1.69
C GLY A 441 -8.39 9.99 -1.11
N GLU A 442 -9.52 9.67 -0.48
CA GLU A 442 -9.85 8.32 -0.01
C GLU A 442 -9.94 7.29 -1.15
N GLY A 443 -10.16 7.73 -2.39
CA GLY A 443 -10.21 6.88 -3.58
C GLY A 443 -11.46 6.00 -3.65
N TYR A 444 -11.30 4.81 -4.22
CA TYR A 444 -12.39 3.85 -4.34
C TYR A 444 -12.88 3.32 -2.98
N PRO A 445 -14.19 3.17 -2.77
CA PRO A 445 -14.72 2.43 -1.64
C PRO A 445 -14.59 0.92 -1.91
N TYR A 446 -13.40 0.35 -1.72
CA TYR A 446 -13.08 -1.04 -2.11
C TYR A 446 -14.11 -2.06 -1.60
N HIS A 447 -14.53 -1.93 -0.34
CA HIS A 447 -15.57 -2.77 0.25
C HIS A 447 -16.89 -2.77 -0.55
N LEU A 448 -17.43 -1.61 -0.93
CA LEU A 448 -18.68 -1.53 -1.70
C LEU A 448 -18.52 -2.08 -3.12
N ILE A 449 -17.39 -1.80 -3.77
CA ILE A 449 -17.11 -2.28 -5.13
C ILE A 449 -16.98 -3.80 -5.14
N PHE A 450 -16.22 -4.35 -4.20
CA PHE A 450 -15.86 -5.76 -4.19
C PHE A 450 -16.83 -6.65 -3.41
N ASP A 451 -17.86 -6.10 -2.75
CA ASP A 451 -19.01 -6.85 -2.26
C ASP A 451 -19.67 -7.65 -3.41
N GLU A 452 -19.84 -7.02 -4.58
CA GLU A 452 -20.43 -7.69 -5.76
C GLU A 452 -19.50 -8.79 -6.31
N PHE A 453 -18.18 -8.60 -6.27
CA PHE A 453 -17.23 -9.67 -6.65
C PHE A 453 -17.29 -10.83 -5.65
N ARG A 454 -17.35 -10.54 -4.35
CA ARG A 454 -17.45 -11.53 -3.27
C ARG A 454 -18.73 -12.34 -3.41
N ASP A 455 -19.86 -11.69 -3.65
CA ASP A 455 -21.18 -12.32 -3.62
C ASP A 455 -21.54 -12.97 -4.96
N ASN A 456 -21.08 -12.40 -6.07
CA ASN A 456 -21.38 -12.84 -7.44
C ASN A 456 -20.11 -13.07 -8.28
N PRO A 457 -19.14 -13.90 -7.85
CA PRO A 457 -17.87 -14.09 -8.55
C PRO A 457 -18.00 -14.70 -9.96
N ASN A 458 -19.18 -15.26 -10.30
CA ASN A 458 -19.51 -15.81 -11.62
C ASN A 458 -20.18 -14.80 -12.57
N ALA A 459 -20.49 -13.59 -12.11
CA ALA A 459 -21.05 -12.55 -12.96
C ALA A 459 -20.09 -12.21 -14.11
N SER A 460 -20.65 -11.66 -15.19
CA SER A 460 -19.84 -11.20 -16.32
C SER A 460 -18.89 -10.09 -15.88
N SER A 461 -17.74 -9.97 -16.56
CA SER A 461 -16.77 -8.93 -16.26
C SER A 461 -17.36 -7.52 -16.42
N LEU A 462 -18.32 -7.33 -17.33
CA LEU A 462 -19.12 -6.10 -17.41
C LEU A 462 -19.92 -5.82 -16.13
N ASN A 463 -20.69 -6.80 -15.64
CA ASN A 463 -21.50 -6.58 -14.44
C ASN A 463 -20.63 -6.25 -13.22
N LEU A 464 -19.48 -6.93 -13.11
CA LEU A 464 -18.52 -6.65 -12.04
C LEU A 464 -17.80 -5.30 -12.22
N ALA A 465 -17.52 -4.88 -13.46
CA ALA A 465 -16.96 -3.54 -13.74
C ALA A 465 -17.94 -2.42 -13.35
N ARG A 466 -19.25 -2.64 -13.47
CA ARG A 466 -20.28 -1.66 -13.05
C ARG A 466 -20.24 -1.37 -11.55
N ALA A 467 -19.82 -2.34 -10.73
CA ALA A 467 -19.70 -2.15 -9.29
C ALA A 467 -18.75 -1.01 -8.89
N PHE A 468 -17.76 -0.68 -9.73
CA PHE A 468 -16.89 0.49 -9.51
C PHE A 468 -17.67 1.80 -9.57
N VAL A 469 -18.59 1.92 -10.53
CA VAL A 469 -19.47 3.09 -10.67
C VAL A 469 -20.50 3.11 -9.55
N ASP A 470 -21.12 1.95 -9.25
CA ASP A 470 -22.16 1.84 -8.22
C ASP A 470 -21.61 2.20 -6.83
N GLY A 471 -20.40 1.73 -6.47
CA GLY A 471 -19.76 2.07 -5.21
C GLY A 471 -19.46 3.57 -5.06
N MET A 472 -18.97 4.21 -6.13
CA MET A 472 -18.74 5.67 -6.14
C MET A 472 -20.05 6.45 -6.04
N GLN A 473 -21.09 5.99 -6.74
CA GLN A 473 -22.44 6.56 -6.67
C GLN A 473 -23.04 6.44 -5.26
N GLU A 474 -22.86 5.30 -4.60
CA GLU A 474 -23.33 5.08 -3.24
C GLU A 474 -22.66 6.07 -2.28
N GLN A 475 -21.34 6.23 -2.36
CA GLN A 475 -20.63 7.21 -1.53
C GLN A 475 -21.04 8.67 -1.80
N ALA A 476 -21.55 8.96 -3.00
CA ALA A 476 -22.06 10.28 -3.36
C ALA A 476 -23.48 10.57 -2.83
N GLN A 477 -24.18 9.58 -2.26
CA GLN A 477 -25.53 9.80 -1.71
C GLN A 477 -25.53 10.65 -0.44
N PRO A 478 -26.64 11.36 -0.13
CA PRO A 478 -26.77 12.13 1.11
C PRO A 478 -26.47 11.29 2.36
N GLY A 479 -25.64 11.83 3.25
CA GLY A 479 -25.20 11.14 4.47
C GLY A 479 -23.92 10.33 4.33
N ASN A 480 -23.42 10.10 3.11
CA ASN A 480 -22.16 9.39 2.86
C ASN A 480 -20.97 10.34 2.64
N LEU A 481 -19.78 9.76 2.51
CA LEU A 481 -18.51 10.49 2.59
C LEU A 481 -18.31 11.48 1.42
N TYR A 482 -18.83 11.16 0.23
CA TYR A 482 -18.58 11.93 -0.99
C TYR A 482 -19.76 12.83 -1.41
N GLN A 483 -20.78 12.99 -0.56
CA GLN A 483 -22.01 13.72 -0.89
C GLN A 483 -21.81 15.18 -1.38
N PHE A 484 -20.69 15.83 -1.00
CA PHE A 484 -20.35 17.20 -1.40
C PHE A 484 -19.09 17.27 -2.26
N ARG A 485 -18.69 16.14 -2.85
CA ARG A 485 -17.53 16.04 -3.73
C ARG A 485 -18.00 15.96 -5.17
N LYS A 486 -17.15 16.37 -6.11
CA LYS A 486 -17.40 16.08 -7.52
C LYS A 486 -17.12 14.61 -7.77
N ILE A 487 -18.12 13.91 -8.28
CA ILE A 487 -18.01 12.47 -8.55
C ILE A 487 -18.41 12.23 -10.00
N THR A 488 -17.48 11.62 -10.72
CA THR A 488 -17.67 11.05 -12.06
C THR A 488 -17.04 9.67 -12.03
N GLN A 489 -17.67 8.67 -12.62
CA GLN A 489 -17.08 7.35 -12.77
C GLN A 489 -17.71 6.68 -13.97
N SER A 490 -16.92 6.03 -14.82
CA SER A 490 -17.45 5.27 -15.95
C SER A 490 -16.72 3.95 -16.19
N VAL A 491 -17.39 3.10 -16.96
CA VAL A 491 -16.87 1.86 -17.53
C VAL A 491 -16.89 2.02 -19.04
N VAL A 492 -15.72 1.90 -19.67
CA VAL A 492 -15.55 2.00 -21.12
C VAL A 492 -15.14 0.65 -21.67
N SER A 493 -15.84 0.17 -22.70
CA SER A 493 -15.44 -1.02 -23.45
C SER A 493 -14.29 -0.68 -24.38
N SER A 494 -13.14 -1.31 -24.15
CA SER A 494 -11.93 -1.10 -24.94
C SER A 494 -12.11 -1.47 -26.42
N SER A 495 -12.96 -2.46 -26.69
CA SER A 495 -13.29 -2.91 -28.05
C SER A 495 -13.89 -1.82 -28.94
N GLN A 496 -14.47 -0.78 -28.35
CA GLN A 496 -15.10 0.34 -29.06
C GLN A 496 -14.19 1.57 -29.20
N LEU A 497 -13.03 1.60 -28.53
CA LEU A 497 -12.17 2.78 -28.52
C LEU A 497 -11.60 3.14 -29.90
N ASN A 498 -11.35 2.15 -30.77
CA ASN A 498 -10.93 2.42 -32.15
C ASN A 498 -12.05 3.11 -32.97
N ASN A 499 -13.31 2.79 -32.71
CA ASN A 499 -14.46 3.44 -33.36
C ASN A 499 -14.60 4.89 -32.89
N VAL A 500 -14.41 5.13 -31.59
CA VAL A 500 -14.38 6.49 -31.03
C VAL A 500 -13.23 7.31 -31.63
N ALA A 501 -12.02 6.74 -31.69
CA ALA A 501 -10.84 7.39 -32.29
C ALA A 501 -11.06 7.74 -33.77
N THR A 502 -11.67 6.84 -34.55
CA THR A 502 -12.00 7.09 -35.97
C THR A 502 -12.97 8.28 -36.11
N SER A 503 -14.04 8.31 -35.30
CA SER A 503 -15.00 9.43 -35.30
C SER A 503 -14.37 10.73 -34.83
N LEU A 504 -13.49 10.69 -33.83
CA LEU A 504 -12.73 11.86 -33.36
C LEU A 504 -11.80 12.41 -34.44
N SER A 505 -11.11 11.54 -35.18
CA SER A 505 -10.26 11.96 -36.30
C SER A 505 -11.09 12.67 -37.37
N ALA A 506 -12.26 12.13 -37.73
CA ALA A 506 -13.15 12.75 -38.70
C ALA A 506 -13.69 14.11 -38.21
N LEU A 507 -13.97 14.24 -36.91
CA LEU A 507 -14.34 15.53 -36.32
C LEU A 507 -13.17 16.53 -36.39
N ALA A 508 -11.96 16.12 -36.02
CA ALA A 508 -10.77 16.95 -36.11
C ALA A 508 -10.56 17.49 -37.53
N ASP A 509 -10.70 16.65 -38.56
CA ASP A 509 -10.58 17.07 -39.96
C ASP A 509 -11.60 18.17 -40.32
N GLN A 510 -12.84 18.07 -39.84
CA GLN A 510 -13.86 19.10 -40.05
C GLN A 510 -13.56 20.38 -39.27
N LEU A 511 -13.09 20.27 -38.03
CA LEU A 511 -12.68 21.41 -37.21
C LEU A 511 -11.52 22.17 -37.87
N ILE A 512 -10.50 21.46 -38.38
CA ILE A 512 -9.37 22.04 -39.12
C ILE A 512 -9.84 22.76 -40.38
N THR A 513 -10.70 22.10 -41.17
CA THR A 513 -11.25 22.64 -42.43
C THR A 513 -11.99 23.95 -42.20
N HIS A 514 -12.78 24.02 -41.12
CA HIS A 514 -13.65 25.16 -40.84
C HIS A 514 -13.13 26.13 -39.77
N ARG A 515 -11.90 25.95 -39.25
CA ARG A 515 -11.36 26.65 -38.07
C ARG A 515 -11.59 28.16 -38.03
N LEU A 516 -11.47 28.86 -39.17
CA LEU A 516 -11.63 30.32 -39.25
C LEU A 516 -13.10 30.75 -39.09
N ALA A 517 -14.03 29.92 -39.56
CA ALA A 517 -15.47 30.21 -39.51
C ALA A 517 -16.07 29.93 -38.12
N ILE A 518 -15.43 29.08 -37.32
CA ILE A 518 -15.95 28.61 -36.02
C ILE A 518 -15.13 29.11 -34.83
N ALA A 519 -14.19 30.05 -35.03
CA ALA A 519 -13.21 30.42 -34.00
C ALA A 519 -13.86 30.92 -32.69
N GLY A 520 -14.86 31.81 -32.81
CA GLY A 520 -15.59 32.32 -31.64
C GLY A 520 -16.41 31.23 -30.94
N GLN A 521 -17.07 30.37 -31.72
CA GLN A 521 -17.85 29.26 -31.20
C GLN A 521 -16.98 28.27 -30.42
N ILE A 522 -15.81 27.91 -30.95
CA ILE A 522 -14.87 27.01 -30.26
C ILE A 522 -14.38 27.60 -28.94
N GLN A 523 -14.08 28.91 -28.91
CA GLN A 523 -13.71 29.58 -27.66
C GLN A 523 -14.85 29.54 -26.64
N THR A 524 -16.09 29.81 -27.06
CA THR A 524 -17.28 29.68 -26.21
C THR A 524 -17.48 28.26 -25.70
N ILE A 525 -17.34 27.26 -26.57
CA ILE A 525 -17.49 25.84 -26.20
C ILE A 525 -16.41 25.42 -25.21
N ARG A 526 -15.14 25.79 -25.44
CA ARG A 526 -14.04 25.51 -24.50
C ARG A 526 -14.31 26.10 -23.11
N ASN A 527 -14.96 27.26 -23.02
CA ASN A 527 -15.26 27.90 -21.74
C ASN A 527 -16.51 27.37 -21.03
N THR A 528 -17.40 26.68 -21.76
CA THR A 528 -18.73 26.34 -21.23
C THR A 528 -19.01 24.84 -21.16
N ALA A 529 -18.29 24.03 -21.94
CA ALA A 529 -18.34 22.58 -21.84
C ALA A 529 -17.88 22.11 -20.45
N GLN A 530 -18.43 20.99 -19.97
CA GLN A 530 -18.06 20.36 -18.71
C GLN A 530 -16.54 20.26 -18.60
N SER A 531 -16.03 20.79 -17.49
CA SER A 531 -14.60 20.86 -17.21
C SER A 531 -14.29 20.13 -15.91
N TYR A 532 -13.02 19.76 -15.76
CA TYR A 532 -12.53 18.99 -14.63
C TYR A 532 -11.40 19.74 -13.92
N SER A 533 -11.26 19.46 -12.63
CA SER A 533 -10.46 20.25 -11.70
C SER A 533 -8.96 20.01 -11.89
N PRO A 534 -8.10 21.04 -11.75
CA PRO A 534 -8.46 22.44 -11.66
C PRO A 534 -8.72 23.02 -13.06
N ALA A 535 -9.91 23.59 -13.25
CA ALA A 535 -10.29 24.21 -14.53
C ALA A 535 -9.47 25.47 -14.88
N SER A 536 -8.67 25.99 -13.95
CA SER A 536 -7.78 27.15 -14.16
C SER A 536 -6.55 26.81 -15.00
N THR A 537 -6.09 25.57 -14.99
CA THR A 537 -4.91 25.12 -15.74
C THR A 537 -5.18 23.91 -16.63
N ARG A 538 -6.32 23.23 -16.45
CA ARG A 538 -6.77 22.11 -17.27
C ARG A 538 -7.88 22.52 -18.24
N VAL A 539 -7.65 22.19 -19.51
CA VAL A 539 -8.59 22.34 -20.62
C VAL A 539 -9.13 20.97 -21.06
N TYR A 540 -9.20 20.05 -20.09
CA TYR A 540 -9.87 18.77 -20.28
C TYR A 540 -11.38 19.00 -20.27
N ARG A 541 -12.06 18.45 -21.27
CA ARG A 541 -13.50 18.62 -21.46
C ARG A 541 -14.18 17.29 -21.71
N ASP A 542 -15.41 17.17 -21.24
CA ASP A 542 -16.28 16.07 -21.61
C ASP A 542 -16.49 16.06 -23.13
N ILE A 543 -16.23 14.94 -23.80
CA ILE A 543 -16.30 14.87 -25.26
C ILE A 543 -17.74 14.99 -25.75
N VAL A 544 -18.70 14.42 -25.01
CA VAL A 544 -20.11 14.40 -25.39
C VAL A 544 -20.72 15.80 -25.26
N ASP A 545 -20.40 16.56 -24.21
CA ASP A 545 -20.86 17.94 -24.01
C ASP A 545 -20.23 18.89 -25.04
N VAL A 546 -18.94 18.71 -25.38
CA VAL A 546 -18.31 19.43 -26.50
C VAL A 546 -19.08 19.18 -27.80
N CYS A 547 -19.35 17.92 -28.14
CA CYS A 547 -20.05 17.56 -29.36
C CYS A 547 -21.51 18.03 -29.36
N PHE A 548 -22.21 17.93 -28.23
CA PHE A 548 -23.58 18.41 -28.07
C PHE A 548 -23.68 19.91 -28.35
N ARG A 549 -22.72 20.71 -27.88
CA ARG A 549 -22.68 22.15 -28.15
C ARG A 549 -22.34 22.47 -29.60
N LEU A 550 -21.43 21.71 -30.21
CA LEU A 550 -21.15 21.83 -31.64
C LEU A 550 -22.42 21.59 -32.48
N GLU A 551 -23.20 20.56 -32.15
CA GLU A 551 -24.46 20.24 -32.83
C GLU A 551 -25.54 21.30 -32.63
N GLY A 552 -25.66 21.83 -31.42
CA GLY A 552 -26.71 22.77 -31.03
C GLY A 552 -26.58 24.16 -31.66
N ASP A 553 -25.37 24.57 -32.04
CA ASP A 553 -25.14 25.87 -32.66
C ASP A 553 -25.38 25.80 -34.19
N LEU A 554 -26.51 26.36 -34.65
CA LEU A 554 -26.88 26.39 -36.07
C LEU A 554 -25.95 27.24 -36.93
N THR A 555 -25.08 28.06 -36.33
CA THR A 555 -24.06 28.84 -37.05
C THR A 555 -22.83 28.02 -37.41
N ILE A 556 -22.65 26.84 -36.80
CA ILE A 556 -21.58 25.91 -37.10
C ILE A 556 -21.90 25.12 -38.39
N PRO A 557 -20.95 24.93 -39.32
CA PRO A 557 -21.16 24.19 -40.55
C PRO A 557 -21.76 22.79 -40.33
N GLN A 558 -22.70 22.39 -41.18
CA GLN A 558 -23.41 21.11 -41.07
C GLN A 558 -22.47 19.90 -40.98
N SER A 559 -21.34 19.92 -41.69
CA SER A 559 -20.35 18.84 -41.66
C SER A 559 -19.71 18.66 -40.28
N VAL A 560 -19.37 19.75 -39.59
CA VAL A 560 -18.86 19.73 -38.21
C VAL A 560 -19.92 19.16 -37.27
N ARG A 561 -21.18 19.61 -37.39
CA ARG A 561 -22.28 19.14 -36.56
C ARG A 561 -22.57 17.65 -36.75
N THR A 562 -22.55 17.18 -38.00
CA THR A 562 -22.68 15.75 -38.31
C THR A 562 -21.52 14.94 -37.75
N ALA A 563 -20.28 15.43 -37.86
CA ALA A 563 -19.12 14.74 -37.29
C ALA A 563 -19.18 14.67 -35.75
N ALA A 564 -19.61 15.74 -35.09
CA ALA A 564 -19.85 15.77 -33.64
C ALA A 564 -20.92 14.74 -33.21
N SER A 565 -22.02 14.63 -33.96
CA SER A 565 -23.07 13.64 -33.72
C SER A 565 -22.58 12.20 -33.85
N ASN A 566 -21.69 11.95 -34.81
CA ASN A 566 -21.05 10.65 -34.98
C ASN A 566 -20.13 10.30 -33.80
N VAL A 567 -19.39 11.27 -33.26
CA VAL A 567 -18.57 11.08 -32.04
C VAL A 567 -19.46 10.69 -30.85
N ARG A 568 -20.55 11.40 -30.60
CA ARG A 568 -21.48 11.05 -29.51
C ARG A 568 -22.07 9.65 -29.68
N THR A 569 -22.43 9.28 -30.91
CA THR A 569 -22.94 7.95 -31.23
C THR A 569 -21.90 6.86 -30.92
N ALA A 570 -20.63 7.10 -31.29
CA ALA A 570 -19.54 6.17 -31.00
C ALA A 570 -19.28 6.06 -29.49
N ILE A 571 -19.28 7.17 -28.75
CA ILE A 571 -19.09 7.17 -27.30
C ILE A 571 -20.24 6.46 -26.59
N ALA A 572 -21.49 6.62 -27.03
CA ALA A 572 -22.63 5.90 -26.47
C ALA A 572 -22.54 4.37 -26.64
N GLN A 573 -21.71 3.87 -27.57
CA GLN A 573 -21.39 2.43 -27.66
C GLN A 573 -20.21 2.04 -26.78
N ALA A 574 -19.27 2.97 -26.54
CA ALA A 574 -18.05 2.72 -25.78
C ALA A 574 -18.27 2.83 -24.27
N VAL A 575 -18.96 3.86 -23.80
CA VAL A 575 -19.29 4.06 -22.38
C VAL A 575 -20.50 3.19 -22.06
N VAL A 576 -20.23 2.02 -21.47
CA VAL A 576 -21.24 0.99 -21.20
C VAL A 576 -21.95 1.18 -19.87
N TYR A 577 -21.37 1.99 -18.98
CA TYR A 577 -21.99 2.39 -17.71
C TYR A 577 -21.30 3.63 -17.15
N GLU A 578 -22.06 4.53 -16.53
CA GLU A 578 -21.51 5.75 -15.95
C GLU A 578 -22.38 6.32 -14.83
N TYR A 579 -21.76 7.15 -13.98
CA TYR A 579 -22.42 7.99 -13.01
C TYR A 579 -21.69 9.33 -12.91
N SER A 580 -22.45 10.42 -12.85
CA SER A 580 -21.97 11.72 -12.43
C SER A 580 -23.01 12.37 -11.50
N ASN A 581 -22.54 13.17 -10.54
CA ASN A 581 -23.43 13.86 -9.61
C ASN A 581 -23.67 15.33 -10.02
N ALA A 582 -24.48 16.04 -9.26
CA ALA A 582 -24.89 17.42 -9.56
C ALA A 582 -23.72 18.42 -9.61
N GLU A 583 -22.56 18.08 -9.05
CA GLU A 583 -21.35 18.90 -9.07
C GLU A 583 -20.54 18.73 -10.38
N SER A 584 -20.89 17.75 -11.21
CA SER A 584 -20.30 17.51 -12.54
C SER A 584 -21.37 17.04 -13.53
N PRO A 585 -22.45 17.82 -13.73
CA PRO A 585 -23.73 17.34 -14.25
C PRO A 585 -23.73 16.99 -15.75
N ASN A 586 -22.76 17.47 -16.51
CA ASN A 586 -22.66 17.22 -17.95
C ASN A 586 -21.45 16.31 -18.27
N SER A 587 -21.13 15.39 -17.36
CA SER A 587 -20.08 14.39 -17.55
C SER A 587 -20.68 13.09 -18.06
N HIS A 588 -20.07 12.55 -19.11
CA HIS A 588 -20.53 11.44 -19.93
C HIS A 588 -19.42 10.40 -20.16
N GLY A 589 -18.50 10.30 -19.20
CA GLY A 589 -17.67 9.13 -18.98
C GLY A 589 -16.41 9.06 -19.82
N LEU A 590 -16.14 10.03 -20.70
CA LEU A 590 -14.88 10.19 -21.42
C LEU A 590 -14.57 11.66 -21.69
N SER A 591 -13.44 12.09 -21.14
CA SER A 591 -12.90 13.44 -21.35
C SER A 591 -11.76 13.44 -22.38
N ILE A 592 -11.41 14.63 -22.90
CA ILE A 592 -10.30 14.82 -23.85
C ILE A 592 -9.61 16.15 -23.61
N ASP A 593 -8.34 16.29 -23.99
CA ASP A 593 -7.70 17.59 -24.07
C ASP A 593 -8.29 18.43 -25.21
N PHE A 594 -8.80 19.62 -24.86
CA PHE A 594 -9.40 20.57 -25.79
C PHE A 594 -8.70 21.95 -25.75
N SER A 595 -7.38 21.92 -25.67
CA SER A 595 -6.53 23.11 -25.66
C SER A 595 -6.68 24.01 -26.88
N ASP A 596 -6.38 25.29 -26.71
CA ASP A 596 -5.97 26.14 -27.81
C ASP A 596 -4.53 25.84 -28.25
N THR A 597 -4.15 26.34 -29.43
CA THR A 597 -2.82 26.15 -30.01
C THR A 597 -1.68 26.65 -29.09
N SER A 598 -1.90 27.71 -28.32
CA SER A 598 -0.86 28.30 -27.47
C SER A 598 -0.56 27.41 -26.25
N THR A 599 -1.60 26.88 -25.64
CA THR A 599 -1.54 25.93 -24.54
C THR A 599 -0.95 24.61 -25.04
N TYR A 600 -1.45 24.11 -26.18
CA TYR A 600 -0.97 22.88 -26.82
C TYR A 600 0.53 22.92 -27.13
N ALA A 601 1.04 24.05 -27.65
CA ALA A 601 2.44 24.21 -27.99
C ALA A 601 3.40 23.94 -26.81
N THR A 602 2.95 24.16 -25.56
CA THR A 602 3.78 23.94 -24.37
C THR A 602 4.04 22.46 -24.06
N PHE A 603 3.21 21.55 -24.58
CA PHE A 603 3.26 20.11 -24.29
C PHE A 603 3.09 19.22 -25.52
N ARG A 604 3.12 19.81 -26.72
CA ARG A 604 3.00 19.13 -28.01
C ARG A 604 3.90 17.90 -28.10
N THR A 605 5.16 18.04 -27.71
CA THR A 605 6.15 16.95 -27.77
C THR A 605 5.80 15.75 -26.90
N ASP A 606 5.04 15.94 -25.83
CA ASP A 606 4.52 14.87 -25.00
C ASP A 606 3.26 14.27 -25.58
N TYR A 607 2.33 15.10 -26.04
CA TYR A 607 1.07 14.64 -26.62
C TYR A 607 1.29 13.76 -27.85
N GLU A 608 2.23 14.13 -28.72
CA GLU A 608 2.60 13.36 -29.93
C GLU A 608 3.18 11.97 -29.62
N ARG A 609 3.55 11.68 -28.36
CA ARG A 609 3.96 10.33 -27.93
C ARG A 609 2.76 9.40 -27.68
N MET A 610 1.57 9.95 -27.48
CA MET A 610 0.36 9.16 -27.26
C MET A 610 -0.08 8.47 -28.55
N LYS A 611 -0.56 7.24 -28.46
CA LYS A 611 -1.12 6.48 -29.59
C LYS A 611 -2.34 7.16 -30.20
N LEU A 612 -3.15 7.85 -29.40
CA LEU A 612 -4.30 8.59 -29.93
C LEU A 612 -3.83 9.68 -30.92
N ALA A 613 -2.73 10.37 -30.61
CA ALA A 613 -2.14 11.38 -31.48
C ALA A 613 -1.47 10.76 -32.72
N GLN A 614 -0.98 9.52 -32.63
CA GLN A 614 -0.38 8.83 -33.77
C GLN A 614 -1.43 8.27 -34.74
N ASP A 615 -2.60 7.90 -34.22
CA ASP A 615 -3.65 7.20 -34.97
C ASP A 615 -4.79 8.13 -35.44
N THR A 616 -4.82 9.40 -35.03
CA THR A 616 -5.91 10.35 -35.33
C THR A 616 -5.40 11.73 -35.71
N SER A 617 -6.25 12.56 -36.32
CA SER A 617 -5.95 13.97 -36.63
C SER A 617 -6.10 14.93 -35.43
N TRP A 618 -6.28 14.43 -34.21
CA TRP A 618 -6.67 15.29 -33.07
C TRP A 618 -5.56 16.25 -32.64
N ASN A 619 -4.30 15.81 -32.66
CA ASN A 619 -3.15 16.66 -32.37
C ASN A 619 -2.93 17.74 -33.44
N GLU A 620 -3.23 17.46 -34.71
CA GLU A 620 -3.23 18.48 -35.78
C GLU A 620 -4.30 19.54 -35.50
N TRP A 621 -5.48 19.12 -35.03
CA TRP A 621 -6.51 20.06 -34.60
C TRP A 621 -6.03 20.91 -33.42
N LEU A 622 -5.48 20.31 -32.36
CA LEU A 622 -4.94 21.06 -31.22
C LEU A 622 -3.84 22.05 -31.65
N GLY A 623 -3.03 21.69 -32.65
CA GLY A 623 -2.02 22.58 -33.25
C GLY A 623 -2.60 23.81 -33.94
N LEU A 624 -3.88 23.78 -34.34
CA LEU A 624 -4.57 24.85 -35.07
C LEU A 624 -5.75 25.46 -34.30
N ALA A 625 -6.06 24.94 -33.11
CA ALA A 625 -7.25 25.29 -32.35
C ALA A 625 -7.20 26.78 -31.93
N PRO A 626 -8.29 27.54 -32.17
CA PRO A 626 -8.38 28.98 -31.95
C PRO A 626 -8.42 29.39 -30.49
#